data_AF-A0A2V6XDL8-F1
#
_entry.id   AF-A0A2V6XDL8-F1
#
_cell.length_a   1.000
_cell.length_b   1.000
_cell.length_c   1.000
_cell.angle_alpha   90.00
_cell.angle_beta   90.00
_cell.angle_gamma   90.00
#
_symmetry.space_group_name_H-M   'P 1'
#
loop_
_entity.id
_entity.type
_entity.pdbx_description
1 polymer ?
#
loop_
_entity_poly.entity_id
_entity_poly.type
_entity_poly.pdbx_seq_one_letter_code
_entity_poly.pdbx_strand_id
1 'polypeptide(L)'
;MLIMRVSEPTIDERRPGNRVLVRFRVNHLPDQTWINTFKGHATSSVLRADNAVFNGNDIFLELAKPQSLPELSTALDCFIECANLGLRSWGGSARSSTALVPGAIRSRV
;
A
#
# COMPACT_ATOMS: atom_id res chain seq x y z
N MET A 1 7.74 1.49 -13.45
CA MET A 1 6.70 2.53 -13.40
C MET A 1 6.03 2.47 -12.04
N LEU A 2 5.61 3.61 -11.49
CA LEU A 2 4.91 3.63 -10.21
C LEU A 2 3.46 3.17 -10.39
N ILE A 3 2.97 2.42 -9.40
CA ILE A 3 1.57 1.99 -9.38
C ILE A 3 0.72 3.17 -8.93
N MET A 4 -0.37 3.44 -9.64
CA MET A 4 -1.30 4.53 -9.32
C MET A 4 -2.73 4.03 -9.46
N ARG A 5 -3.63 4.54 -8.62
CA ARG A 5 -5.06 4.31 -8.75
C ARG A 5 -5.57 5.03 -10.00
N VAL A 6 -6.39 4.35 -10.79
CA VAL A 6 -6.96 4.86 -12.06
C VAL A 6 -8.49 4.84 -12.08
N SER A 7 -9.11 4.46 -10.96
CA SER A 7 -10.56 4.49 -10.80
C SER A 7 -10.94 5.07 -9.45
N GLU A 8 -12.10 5.69 -9.39
CA GLU A 8 -12.72 6.00 -8.10
C GLU A 8 -13.04 4.71 -7.33
N PRO A 9 -12.85 4.69 -6.00
CA PRO A 9 -13.21 3.54 -5.19
C PRO A 9 -14.72 3.38 -5.14
N THR A 10 -15.18 2.16 -5.37
CA THR A 10 -16.59 1.79 -5.22
C THR A 10 -16.77 1.05 -3.90
N ILE A 11 -17.78 1.42 -3.12
CA ILE A 11 -18.10 0.81 -1.82
C ILE A 11 -19.29 -0.13 -2.00
N ASP A 12 -19.13 -1.40 -1.66
CA ASP A 12 -20.20 -2.39 -1.58
C ASP A 12 -20.47 -2.74 -0.10
N GLU A 13 -21.66 -2.39 0.39
CA GLU A 13 -22.07 -2.52 1.79
C GLU A 13 -22.65 -3.90 2.15
N ARG A 14 -22.60 -4.90 1.25
CA ARG A 14 -23.24 -6.21 1.44
C ARG A 14 -22.60 -7.13 2.49
N ARG A 15 -21.76 -6.63 3.40
CA ARG A 15 -21.04 -7.45 4.38
C ARG A 15 -21.64 -7.31 5.79
N PRO A 16 -21.89 -8.42 6.50
CA PRO A 16 -22.31 -8.38 7.89
C PRO A 16 -21.17 -7.82 8.77
N GLY A 17 -21.52 -6.99 9.76
CA GLY A 17 -20.57 -6.48 10.76
C GLY A 17 -19.79 -5.22 10.34
N ASN A 18 -20.49 -4.10 10.10
CA ASN A 18 -19.95 -2.73 9.88
C ASN A 18 -18.71 -2.61 8.97
N ARG A 19 -18.53 -3.59 8.09
CA ARG A 19 -17.44 -3.68 7.13
C ARG A 19 -17.98 -3.50 5.74
N VAL A 20 -17.14 -2.96 4.88
CA VAL A 20 -17.48 -2.71 3.48
C VAL A 20 -16.42 -3.34 2.60
N LEU A 21 -16.84 -3.79 1.42
CA LEU A 21 -15.94 -4.20 0.37
C LEU A 21 -15.69 -3.00 -0.54
N VAL A 22 -14.44 -2.54 -0.58
CA VAL A 22 -14.00 -1.47 -1.46
C VAL A 22 -13.33 -2.07 -2.68
N ARG A 23 -13.71 -1.61 -3.87
CA ARG A 23 -13.09 -1.98 -5.14
C ARG A 23 -12.47 -0.76 -5.81
N PHE A 24 -11.24 -0.90 -6.31
CA PHE A 24 -10.60 0.08 -7.19
C PHE A 24 -9.62 -0.60 -8.15
N ARG A 25 -9.14 0.15 -9.15
CA ARG A 25 -8.22 -0.33 -10.18
C ARG A 25 -6.92 0.47 -10.17
N VAL A 26 -5.82 -0.20 -10.51
CA VAL A 26 -4.49 0.41 -10.70
C VAL A 26 -4.00 0.36 -12.16
N ASN A 27 -3.07 1.24 -12.52
CA ASN A 27 -2.51 1.36 -13.87
C ASN A 27 -1.73 0.12 -14.36
N HIS A 28 -1.09 -0.63 -13.46
CA HIS A 28 -0.30 -1.82 -13.80
C HIS A 28 -0.51 -2.95 -12.81
N LEU A 29 -0.25 -4.19 -13.26
CA LEU A 29 -0.26 -5.38 -12.43
C LEU A 29 0.79 -5.25 -11.31
N PRO A 30 0.38 -5.24 -10.03
CA PRO A 30 1.34 -5.22 -8.93
C PRO A 30 2.09 -6.54 -8.83
N ASP A 31 3.39 -6.47 -8.54
CA ASP A 31 4.16 -7.67 -8.21
C ASP A 31 3.93 -8.11 -6.75
N GLN A 32 4.40 -9.32 -6.41
CA GLN A 32 4.18 -9.90 -5.09
C GLN A 32 4.82 -9.09 -3.95
N THR A 33 5.94 -8.40 -4.21
CA THR A 33 6.62 -7.58 -3.21
C THR A 33 5.79 -6.34 -2.87
N TRP A 34 5.25 -5.69 -3.90
CA TRP A 34 4.33 -4.57 -3.76
C TRP A 34 3.06 -5.01 -3.02
N ILE A 35 2.44 -6.12 -3.44
CA ILE A 35 1.22 -6.67 -2.80
C ILE A 35 1.44 -6.90 -1.31
N ASN A 36 2.57 -7.53 -0.94
CA ASN A 36 2.88 -7.81 0.45
C ASN A 36 3.07 -6.52 1.28
N THR A 37 3.70 -5.51 0.69
CA THR A 37 3.92 -4.21 1.35
C THR A 37 2.60 -3.47 1.53
N PHE A 38 1.78 -3.42 0.48
CA PHE A 38 0.45 -2.83 0.51
C PHE A 38 -0.44 -3.48 1.58
N LYS A 39 -0.52 -4.81 1.60
CA LYS A 39 -1.29 -5.57 2.60
C LYS A 39 -0.84 -5.25 4.02
N GLY A 40 0.47 -5.30 4.26
CA GLY A 40 1.03 -5.00 5.58
C GLY A 40 0.64 -3.61 6.07
N HIS A 41 0.73 -2.61 5.19
CA HIS A 41 0.37 -1.24 5.55
C HIS A 41 -1.14 -1.06 5.75
N ALA A 42 -1.97 -1.55 4.82
CA ALA A 42 -3.42 -1.45 4.87
C ALA A 42 -4.00 -2.09 6.14
N THR A 43 -3.48 -3.24 6.57
CA THR A 43 -3.89 -3.89 7.82
C THR A 43 -3.45 -3.11 9.07
N SER A 44 -2.27 -2.49 9.05
CA SER A 44 -1.77 -1.67 10.17
C SER A 44 -2.39 -0.27 10.28
N SER A 45 -3.16 0.14 9.27
CA SER A 45 -3.71 1.49 9.16
C SER A 45 -4.99 1.72 9.98
N VAL A 46 -5.47 2.96 10.00
CA VAL A 46 -6.76 3.34 10.60
C VAL A 46 -7.96 2.59 9.99
N LEU A 47 -7.88 2.23 8.71
CA LEU A 47 -8.94 1.49 8.01
C LEU A 47 -8.99 0.01 8.41
N ARG A 48 -7.92 -0.49 9.07
CA ARG A 48 -7.78 -1.87 9.57
C ARG A 48 -8.26 -2.89 8.54
N ALA A 49 -7.67 -2.83 7.34
CA ALA A 49 -8.05 -3.73 6.26
C ALA A 49 -7.85 -5.18 6.70
N ASP A 50 -8.92 -5.96 6.66
CA ASP A 50 -8.94 -7.33 7.15
C ASP A 50 -8.54 -8.31 6.06
N ASN A 51 -8.96 -8.01 4.83
CA ASN A 51 -8.66 -8.82 3.68
C ASN A 51 -8.38 -7.94 2.47
N ALA A 52 -7.50 -8.43 1.60
CA ALA A 52 -7.11 -7.77 0.38
C ALA A 52 -6.89 -8.81 -0.72
N VAL A 53 -7.71 -8.73 -1.76
CA VAL A 53 -7.69 -9.62 -2.92
C VAL A 53 -7.25 -8.83 -4.14
N PHE A 54 -6.30 -9.41 -4.88
CA PHE A 54 -5.72 -8.82 -6.08
C PHE A 54 -6.10 -9.70 -7.27
N ASN A 55 -6.85 -9.14 -8.21
CA ASN A 55 -7.24 -9.81 -9.45
C ASN A 55 -6.73 -9.00 -10.64
N GLY A 56 -5.47 -9.25 -11.01
CA GLY A 56 -4.80 -8.43 -12.00
C GLY A 56 -4.60 -7.00 -11.49
N ASN A 57 -5.18 -6.04 -12.21
CA ASN A 57 -5.17 -4.62 -11.85
C ASN A 57 -6.33 -4.22 -10.91
N ASP A 58 -7.31 -5.10 -10.71
CA ASP A 58 -8.44 -4.85 -9.83
C ASP A 58 -8.08 -5.28 -8.40
N ILE A 59 -8.30 -4.38 -7.45
CA ILE A 59 -8.02 -4.59 -6.03
C ILE A 59 -9.33 -4.50 -5.26
N PHE A 60 -9.53 -5.48 -4.38
CA PHE A 60 -10.68 -5.57 -3.49
C PHE A 60 -10.20 -5.58 -2.06
N LEU A 61 -10.66 -4.64 -1.25
CA LEU A 61 -10.31 -4.51 0.16
C LEU A 61 -11.54 -4.65 1.03
N GLU A 62 -11.44 -5.46 2.07
CA GLU A 62 -12.42 -5.50 3.14
C GLU A 62 -11.90 -4.65 4.30
N LEU A 63 -12.63 -3.59 4.64
CA LEU A 63 -12.22 -2.61 5.65
C LEU A 63 -13.41 -2.11 6.46
N ALA A 64 -13.13 -1.48 7.61
CA ALA A 64 -14.16 -0.84 8.41
C ALA A 64 -14.83 0.29 7.61
N LYS A 65 -16.15 0.48 7.77
CA LYS A 65 -16.89 1.51 7.02
C LYS A 65 -16.20 2.89 7.15
N PRO A 66 -15.73 3.49 6.04
CA PRO A 66 -15.07 4.80 6.07
C PRO A 66 -16.11 5.90 6.36
N GLN A 67 -15.68 7.03 6.95
CA GLN A 67 -16.60 8.12 7.26
C GLN A 67 -17.07 8.84 5.99
N SER A 68 -16.20 8.89 4.98
CA SER A 68 -16.50 9.51 3.69
C SER A 68 -15.70 8.91 2.54
N LEU A 69 -16.19 9.09 1.31
CA LEU A 69 -15.48 8.65 0.10
C LEU A 69 -14.17 9.42 -0.16
N PRO A 70 -14.07 10.75 0.06
CA PRO A 70 -12.81 11.47 -0.08
C PRO A 70 -11.71 11.00 0.89
N GLU A 71 -12.08 10.69 2.14
CA GLU A 71 -11.16 10.13 3.13
C GLU A 71 -10.64 8.75 2.69
N LEU A 72 -11.54 7.89 2.20
CA LEU A 72 -11.18 6.59 1.64
C LEU A 72 -10.22 6.75 0.46
N SER A 73 -10.53 7.60 -0.52
CA SER A 73 -9.68 7.83 -1.69
C SER A 73 -8.28 8.28 -1.28
N THR A 74 -8.19 9.25 -0.36
CA THR A 74 -6.92 9.75 0.16
C THR A 74 -6.11 8.64 0.83
N ALA A 75 -6.74 7.85 1.70
CA ALA A 75 -6.07 6.74 2.39
C ALA A 75 -5.56 5.67 1.41
N LEU A 76 -6.34 5.33 0.39
CA LEU A 76 -5.93 4.38 -0.65
C LEU A 76 -4.71 4.88 -1.42
N ASP A 77 -4.70 6.17 -1.78
CA ASP A 77 -3.58 6.77 -2.50
C ASP A 77 -2.31 6.76 -1.63
N CYS A 78 -2.42 7.09 -0.34
CA CYS A 78 -1.32 6.98 0.61
C CYS A 78 -0.79 5.54 0.73
N PHE A 79 -1.66 4.53 0.73
CA PHE A 79 -1.24 3.13 0.81
C PHE A 79 -0.49 2.69 -0.46
N ILE A 80 -0.96 3.13 -1.62
CA ILE A 80 -0.32 2.88 -2.92
C ILE A 80 1.07 3.53 -2.95
N GLU A 81 1.18 4.78 -2.51
CA GLU A 81 2.45 5.50 -2.42
C GLU A 81 3.43 4.80 -1.47
N CYS A 82 2.97 4.39 -0.28
CA CYS A 82 3.80 3.66 0.67
C CYS A 82 4.29 2.32 0.10
N ALA A 83 3.43 1.58 -0.62
CA ALA A 83 3.80 0.34 -1.27
C ALA A 83 4.80 0.56 -2.42
N ASN A 84 4.65 1.63 -3.21
CA ASN A 84 5.60 2.04 -4.23
C ASN A 84 6.99 2.35 -3.67
N LEU A 85 7.04 2.96 -2.49
CA LEU A 85 8.29 3.27 -1.78
C LEU A 85 8.90 2.05 -1.08
N GLY A 86 8.21 0.90 -1.06
CA GLY A 86 8.65 -0.29 -0.33
C GLY A 86 8.63 -0.12 1.20
N LEU A 87 7.86 0.86 1.71
CA LEU A 87 7.80 1.18 3.13
C LEU A 87 6.97 0.13 3.87
N ARG A 88 7.67 -0.85 4.47
CA ARG A 88 7.08 -1.81 5.38
C ARG A 88 6.98 -1.18 6.77
N SER A 89 5.88 -0.50 7.05
CA SER A 89 5.51 0.05 8.38
C SER A 89 6.33 1.26 8.87
N TRP A 90 5.63 2.28 9.38
CA TRP A 90 6.21 3.24 10.32
C TRP A 90 6.30 2.56 11.70
N GLY A 91 7.45 1.93 11.96
CA GLY A 91 7.74 1.32 13.25
C GLY A 91 8.85 0.28 13.19
N GLY A 92 10.11 0.73 13.17
CA GLY A 92 11.26 -0.06 13.58
C GLY A 92 12.19 -0.54 12.47
N SER A 93 13.39 0.06 12.44
CA SER A 93 14.57 -0.29 11.65
C SER A 93 14.50 -0.03 10.14
N ALA A 94 15.03 1.15 9.78
CA ALA A 94 15.73 1.35 8.52
C ALA A 94 16.71 0.19 8.31
N ARG A 95 16.34 -0.77 7.45
CA ARG A 95 17.28 -1.76 6.96
C ARG A 95 18.05 -1.11 5.84
N SER A 96 19.25 -0.66 6.18
CA SER A 96 20.30 -0.18 5.30
C SER A 96 20.28 -0.88 3.95
N SER A 97 20.04 -0.10 2.89
CA SER A 97 20.47 -0.47 1.55
C SER A 97 21.72 0.33 1.24
N THR A 98 22.84 -0.34 1.47
CA THR A 98 24.22 0.00 1.09
C THR A 98 24.33 0.73 -0.25
N ALA A 99 24.63 2.02 -0.20
CA ALA A 99 25.41 2.66 -1.26
C ALA A 99 26.89 2.40 -0.94
N LEU A 100 27.46 1.36 -1.55
CA LEU A 100 28.90 1.23 -1.67
C LEU A 100 29.37 2.33 -2.64
N VAL A 101 29.83 3.46 -2.09
CA VAL A 101 30.59 4.44 -2.86
C VAL A 101 32.03 3.91 -2.96
N PRO A 102 32.57 3.69 -4.17
CA PRO A 102 33.97 3.30 -4.33
C PRO A 102 34.86 4.54 -4.21
N GLY A 103 35.86 4.47 -3.32
CA GLY A 103 37.01 5.37 -3.36
C GLY A 103 37.20 6.25 -2.14
N ALA A 104 37.93 5.74 -1.15
CA ALA A 104 38.75 6.58 -0.30
C ALA A 104 40.17 6.01 -0.34
N ILE A 105 41.00 6.72 -1.11
CA ILE A 105 42.41 6.45 -1.36
C ILE A 105 43.17 6.49 -0.04
N ARG A 106 44.06 5.49 0.14
CA ARG A 106 45.08 5.44 1.19
C ARG A 106 45.93 6.71 1.21
N SER A 107 46.24 7.22 2.40
CA SER A 107 47.56 7.78 2.68
C SER A 107 47.88 7.67 4.17
N ARG A 108 48.86 6.81 4.47
CA ARG A 108 49.72 6.92 5.66
C ARG A 108 50.73 8.02 5.36
N VAL A 109 50.98 8.94 6.31
CA VAL A 109 52.30 9.19 6.94
C VAL A 109 52.03 9.71 8.34
#